data_AF-V4Q9Z7-F1
#
_entry.id   AF-V4Q9Z7-F1
#
_cell.length_a   1.000
_cell.length_b   1.000
_cell.length_c   1.000
_cell.angle_alpha   90.00
_cell.angle_beta   90.00
_cell.angle_gamma   90.00
#
_symmetry.space_group_name_H-M   'P 1'
#
loop_
_entity.id
_entity.type
_entity.pdbx_description
1 polymer ?
#
loop_
_entity_poly.entity_id
_entity_poly.type
_entity_poly.pdbx_seq_one_letter_code
_entity_poly.pdbx_strand_id
1 'polypeptide(L)'
;MANAPERDSVLPYFFAGLWGLAGVIMLAMGSHPPAQGILATGGQLLLFHAAAVMAVANQRAFGGIYKRAALALLLVGPAMFAAEIAIHASTGTQVPLLAPIGGGATILGWLCVAIGAIRTQKT
;
A
#
# COMPACT_ATOMS: atom_id res chain seq x y z
N MET A 1 -31.24 3.95 -0.37
CA MET A 1 -30.83 2.59 -0.75
C MET A 1 -29.96 2.07 0.38
N ALA A 2 -30.41 1.06 1.13
CA ALA A 2 -29.66 0.52 2.25
C ALA A 2 -28.34 -0.09 1.73
N ASN A 3 -27.21 0.39 2.23
CA ASN A 3 -25.91 -0.23 1.96
C ASN A 3 -25.97 -1.66 2.50
N ALA A 4 -25.95 -2.65 1.60
CA ALA A 4 -25.80 -4.04 2.01
C ALA A 4 -24.55 -4.17 2.90
N PRO A 5 -24.58 -5.01 3.96
CA PRO A 5 -23.42 -5.22 4.80
C PRO A 5 -22.23 -5.63 3.93
N GLU A 6 -21.15 -4.84 3.99
CA GLU A 6 -19.93 -5.12 3.25
C GLU A 6 -19.36 -6.44 3.77
N ARG A 7 -19.27 -7.48 2.92
CA ARG A 7 -18.68 -8.76 3.33
C ARG A 7 -17.23 -8.51 3.73
N ASP A 8 -16.86 -8.95 4.93
CA ASP A 8 -15.48 -8.91 5.40
C ASP A 8 -14.63 -9.80 4.48
N SER A 9 -13.86 -9.17 3.59
CA SER A 9 -12.95 -9.86 2.69
C SER A 9 -11.64 -10.16 3.42
N VAL A 10 -11.17 -11.41 3.33
CA VAL A 10 -9.85 -11.81 3.87
C VAL A 10 -8.67 -11.31 3.02
N LEU A 11 -8.96 -10.89 1.79
CA LEU A 11 -7.96 -10.54 0.78
C LEU A 11 -7.01 -9.39 1.18
N PRO A 12 -7.48 -8.28 1.78
CA PRO A 12 -6.61 -7.21 2.24
C PRO A 12 -5.60 -7.68 3.30
N TYR A 13 -6.02 -8.56 4.21
CA TYR A 13 -5.13 -9.10 5.24
C TYR A 13 -4.08 -10.04 4.67
N PHE A 14 -4.46 -10.90 3.72
CA PHE A 14 -3.53 -11.80 3.03
C PHE A 14 -2.40 -11.00 2.38
N PHE A 15 -2.75 -10.01 1.56
CA PHE A 15 -1.74 -9.20 0.89
C PHE A 15 -1.00 -8.27 1.86
N ALA A 16 -1.64 -7.71 2.89
CA ALA A 16 -0.97 -6.99 3.97
C ALA A 16 0.10 -7.82 4.67
N GLY A 17 -0.17 -9.11 4.90
CA GLY A 17 0.83 -10.06 5.37
C GLY A 17 2.02 -10.20 4.40
N LEU A 18 1.77 -10.27 3.10
CA LEU A 18 2.82 -10.31 2.08
C LEU A 18 3.66 -9.03 2.03
N TRP A 19 3.07 -7.83 2.17
CA TRP A 19 3.85 -6.60 2.30
C TRP A 19 4.65 -6.55 3.59
N GLY A 20 4.12 -7.07 4.69
CA GLY A 20 4.87 -7.21 5.94
C GLY A 20 6.12 -8.07 5.73
N LEU A 21 5.94 -9.25 5.14
CA LEU A 21 7.03 -10.17 4.83
C LEU A 21 8.06 -9.55 3.88
N ALA A 22 7.62 -9.03 2.73
CA ALA A 22 8.50 -8.44 1.74
C ALA A 22 9.20 -7.17 2.27
N GLY A 23 8.49 -6.36 3.05
CA GLY A 23 9.02 -5.15 3.63
C GLY A 23 10.14 -5.41 4.64
N VAL A 24 9.98 -6.42 5.51
CA VAL A 24 11.04 -6.86 6.42
C VAL A 24 12.26 -7.39 5.65
N ILE A 25 12.05 -8.19 4.59
CA ILE A 25 13.14 -8.67 3.73
C ILE A 25 13.91 -7.49 3.11
N MET A 26 13.20 -6.50 2.55
CA MET A 26 13.83 -5.33 1.94
C MET A 26 14.59 -4.49 2.98
N LEU A 27 14.02 -4.26 4.17
CA LEU A 27 14.73 -3.56 5.26
C LEU A 27 16.02 -4.28 5.66
N ALA A 28 15.98 -5.61 5.80
CA ALA A 28 17.14 -6.41 6.15
C ALA A 28 18.23 -6.32 5.07
N MET A 29 17.86 -6.48 3.80
CA MET A 29 18.79 -6.34 2.67
C MET A 29 19.36 -4.92 2.58
N GLY A 30 18.54 -3.90 2.84
CA GLY A 30 18.94 -2.49 2.84
C GLY A 30 19.83 -2.06 4.00
N SER A 31 20.09 -2.96 4.97
CA SER A 31 20.95 -2.69 6.13
C SER A 31 22.43 -2.97 5.86
N HIS A 32 22.75 -3.69 4.78
CA HIS A 32 24.11 -4.11 4.43
C HIS A 32 24.48 -3.73 2.98
N PRO A 33 25.78 -3.59 2.65
CA PRO A 33 26.25 -3.52 1.27
C PRO A 33 25.84 -4.77 0.48
N PRO A 34 25.60 -4.67 -0.84
CA PRO A 34 25.72 -3.48 -1.69
C PRO A 34 24.48 -2.57 -1.71
N ALA A 35 23.37 -2.97 -1.08
CA ALA A 35 22.07 -2.31 -1.19
C ALA A 35 21.79 -1.28 -0.06
N GLN A 36 22.83 -0.86 0.65
CA GLN A 36 22.70 -0.08 1.89
C GLN A 36 21.91 1.20 1.66
N GLY A 37 20.80 1.37 2.38
CA GLY A 37 19.89 2.52 2.28
C GLY A 37 18.88 2.48 1.12
N ILE A 38 19.21 1.87 -0.04
CA ILE A 38 18.33 1.88 -1.22
C ILE A 38 17.06 1.06 -0.99
N LEU A 39 17.23 -0.20 -0.55
CA LEU A 39 16.10 -1.10 -0.30
C LEU A 39 15.29 -0.72 0.93
N ALA A 40 15.88 0.04 1.86
CA ALA A 40 15.23 0.44 3.09
C ALA A 40 13.97 1.28 2.81
N THR A 41 14.03 2.20 1.85
CA THR A 41 12.87 3.02 1.45
C THR A 41 11.71 2.18 0.95
N GLY A 42 11.98 1.20 0.09
CA GLY A 42 10.96 0.27 -0.40
C GLY A 42 10.35 -0.55 0.73
N GLY A 43 11.19 -1.07 1.63
CA GLY A 43 10.74 -1.85 2.79
C GLY A 43 9.85 -1.05 3.75
N GLN A 44 10.23 0.19 4.07
CA GLN A 44 9.42 1.10 4.88
C GLN A 44 8.06 1.37 4.22
N LEU A 45 8.06 1.65 2.91
CA LEU A 45 6.82 1.91 2.18
C LEU A 45 5.86 0.70 2.28
N LEU A 46 6.36 -0.53 2.08
CA LEU A 46 5.52 -1.72 2.21
C LEU A 46 4.98 -1.91 3.62
N LEU A 47 5.82 -1.75 4.65
CA LEU A 47 5.40 -1.96 6.04
C LEU A 47 4.37 -0.93 6.51
N PHE A 48 4.55 0.34 6.19
CA PHE A 48 3.58 1.37 6.53
C PHE A 48 2.22 1.10 5.87
N HIS A 49 2.23 0.65 4.61
CA HIS A 49 0.99 0.41 3.90
C HIS A 49 0.34 -0.93 4.27
N ALA A 50 1.11 -1.94 4.69
CA ALA A 50 0.56 -3.14 5.30
C ALA A 50 -0.29 -2.80 6.53
N ALA A 51 0.24 -1.99 7.45
CA ALA A 51 -0.49 -1.54 8.63
C ALA A 51 -1.72 -0.68 8.25
N ALA A 52 -1.56 0.25 7.30
CA ALA A 52 -2.65 1.10 6.83
C ALA A 52 -3.80 0.29 6.20
N VAL A 53 -3.48 -0.71 5.37
CA VAL A 53 -4.46 -1.59 4.74
C VAL A 53 -5.24 -2.38 5.79
N MET A 54 -4.57 -2.96 6.79
CA MET A 54 -5.24 -3.67 7.88
C MET A 54 -6.18 -2.73 8.66
N ALA A 55 -5.73 -1.50 8.95
CA ALA A 55 -6.55 -0.49 9.62
C ALA A 55 -7.78 -0.08 8.78
N VAL A 56 -7.59 0.20 7.48
CA VAL A 56 -8.67 0.57 6.56
C VAL A 56 -9.64 -0.58 6.32
N ALA A 57 -9.17 -1.83 6.32
CA ALA A 57 -10.01 -3.01 6.19
C ALA A 57 -10.91 -3.21 7.42
N ASN A 58 -10.37 -3.01 8.62
CA ASN A 58 -11.06 -3.27 9.89
C ASN A 58 -11.97 -2.12 10.36
N GLN A 59 -11.66 -0.88 9.99
CA GLN A 59 -12.44 0.27 10.43
C GLN A 59 -13.90 0.25 9.91
N ARG A 60 -14.76 0.98 10.62
CA ARG A 60 -16.19 1.22 10.29
C ARG A 60 -16.54 2.70 10.08
N ALA A 61 -15.55 3.59 10.07
CA ALA A 61 -15.73 5.03 9.91
C ALA A 61 -16.19 5.45 8.50
N PHE A 62 -15.89 4.65 7.47
CA PHE A 62 -16.40 4.84 6.10
C PHE A 62 -16.38 3.53 5.30
N GLY A 63 -17.26 3.40 4.31
CA GLY A 63 -17.42 2.19 3.50
C GLY A 63 -17.60 2.46 2.01
N GLY A 64 -18.07 1.45 1.28
CA GLY A 64 -18.46 1.57 -0.13
C GLY A 64 -17.29 1.85 -1.06
N ILE A 65 -17.51 2.68 -2.09
CA ILE A 65 -16.52 2.89 -3.15
C ILE A 65 -15.20 3.49 -2.62
N TYR A 66 -15.25 4.36 -1.62
CA TYR A 66 -14.04 4.97 -1.03
C TYR A 66 -13.17 3.95 -0.29
N LYS A 67 -13.78 3.07 0.50
CA LYS A 67 -13.05 1.98 1.19
C LYS A 67 -12.45 1.01 0.19
N ARG A 68 -13.22 0.59 -0.82
CA ARG A 68 -12.74 -0.33 -1.87
C ARG A 68 -11.60 0.27 -2.70
N ALA A 69 -11.75 1.52 -3.12
CA ALA A 69 -10.70 2.23 -3.87
C ALA A 69 -9.45 2.45 -3.03
N ALA A 70 -9.61 2.90 -1.77
CA ALA A 70 -8.48 3.06 -0.85
C ALA A 70 -7.71 1.74 -0.66
N LEU A 71 -8.41 0.63 -0.40
CA LEU A 71 -7.78 -0.68 -0.29
C LEU A 71 -7.07 -1.04 -1.59
N ALA A 72 -7.73 -1.02 -2.75
CA ALA A 72 -7.10 -1.37 -4.01
C ALA A 72 -5.82 -0.56 -4.30
N LEU A 73 -5.87 0.76 -4.08
CA LEU A 73 -4.76 1.67 -4.36
C LEU A 73 -3.62 1.55 -3.35
N LEU A 74 -3.91 1.40 -2.05
CA LEU A 74 -2.91 1.20 -1.00
C LEU A 74 -2.28 -0.20 -1.02
N LEU A 75 -2.93 -1.16 -1.67
CA LEU A 75 -2.36 -2.47 -1.99
C LEU A 75 -1.41 -2.32 -3.20
N VAL A 76 -1.92 -1.85 -4.34
CA VAL A 76 -1.18 -1.87 -5.62
C VAL A 76 -0.03 -0.86 -5.67
N GLY A 77 -0.25 0.37 -5.19
CA GLY A 77 0.71 1.46 -5.31
C GLY A 77 2.07 1.17 -4.64
N PRO A 78 2.10 0.81 -3.35
CA PRO A 78 3.33 0.47 -2.65
C PRO A 78 4.05 -0.74 -3.26
N ALA A 79 3.30 -1.73 -3.74
CA ALA A 79 3.87 -2.89 -4.42
C ALA A 79 4.63 -2.49 -5.69
N MET A 80 4.05 -1.65 -6.53
CA MET A 80 4.70 -1.16 -7.75
C MET A 80 5.96 -0.34 -7.44
N PHE A 81 5.88 0.55 -6.45
CA PHE A 81 7.00 1.38 -6.05
C PHE A 81 8.15 0.54 -5.46
N ALA A 82 7.84 -0.38 -4.56
CA ALA A 82 8.86 -1.25 -3.98
C ALA A 82 9.44 -2.23 -4.99
N ALA A 83 8.65 -2.69 -5.96
CA ALA A 83 9.14 -3.51 -7.07
C ALA A 83 10.13 -2.74 -7.95
N GLU A 84 9.85 -1.47 -8.27
CA GLU A 84 10.83 -0.63 -8.99
C GLU A 84 12.14 -0.53 -8.22
N ILE A 85 12.10 -0.24 -6.91
CA ILE A 85 13.31 -0.16 -6.08
C ILE A 85 14.06 -1.49 -6.08
N ALA A 86 13.35 -2.61 -5.94
CA ALA A 86 13.96 -3.93 -5.93
C ALA A 86 14.63 -4.27 -7.27
N ILE A 87 13.98 -3.95 -8.40
CA ILE A 87 14.54 -4.15 -9.74
C ILE A 87 15.75 -3.23 -9.94
N HIS A 88 15.63 -1.95 -9.60
CA HIS A 88 16.71 -0.99 -9.72
C HIS A 88 17.94 -1.44 -8.93
N ALA A 89 17.77 -1.79 -7.66
CA ALA A 89 18.87 -2.18 -6.80
C ALA A 89 19.53 -3.51 -7.20
N SER A 90 18.78 -4.43 -7.82
CA SER A 90 19.30 -5.74 -8.23
C SER A 90 19.93 -5.73 -9.63
N THR A 91 19.44 -4.90 -10.53
CA THR A 91 19.84 -4.90 -11.95
C THR A 91 20.57 -3.63 -12.39
N GLY A 92 20.50 -2.56 -11.61
CA GLY A 92 20.92 -1.21 -12.00
C GLY A 92 19.98 -0.54 -13.02
N THR A 93 18.89 -1.19 -13.41
CA THR A 93 17.95 -0.67 -14.43
C THR A 93 16.69 -0.11 -13.81
N GLN A 94 16.28 1.07 -14.27
CA GLN A 94 14.99 1.66 -13.91
C GLN A 94 13.90 1.14 -14.83
N VAL A 95 12.76 0.78 -14.25
CA VAL A 95 11.53 0.54 -15.04
C VAL A 95 10.80 1.87 -15.16
N PRO A 96 10.75 2.49 -16.36
CA PRO A 96 10.16 3.82 -16.53
C PRO A 96 8.72 3.86 -16.02
N LEU A 97 8.38 4.94 -15.32
CA LEU A 97 7.05 5.21 -14.75
C LEU A 97 6.57 4.24 -13.65
N LEU A 98 7.25 3.14 -13.37
CA LEU A 98 6.77 2.16 -12.37
C LEU A 98 6.69 2.79 -10.97
N ALA A 99 7.76 3.47 -10.55
CA ALA A 99 7.76 4.23 -9.29
C ALA A 99 6.78 5.42 -9.31
N PRO A 100 6.75 6.30 -10.34
CA PRO A 100 5.75 7.37 -10.43
C PRO A 100 4.28 6.89 -10.36
N ILE A 101 3.93 5.82 -11.07
CA ILE A 101 2.58 5.25 -11.06
C ILE A 101 2.28 4.63 -9.69
N GLY A 102 3.24 3.89 -9.12
CA GLY A 102 3.10 3.31 -7.78
C GLY A 102 2.91 4.37 -6.69
N GLY A 103 3.72 5.42 -6.69
CA GLY A 103 3.59 6.56 -5.79
C GLY A 103 2.28 7.32 -6.00
N GLY A 104 1.92 7.60 -7.26
CA GLY A 104 0.65 8.24 -7.61
C GLY A 104 -0.58 7.45 -7.14
N ALA A 105 -0.60 6.14 -7.38
CA ALA A 105 -1.65 5.25 -6.89
C ALA A 105 -1.74 5.30 -5.36
N THR A 106 -0.60 5.26 -4.67
CA THR A 106 -0.54 5.35 -3.21
C THR A 106 -1.14 6.67 -2.70
N ILE A 107 -0.78 7.80 -3.31
CA ILE A 107 -1.33 9.13 -2.99
C ILE A 107 -2.85 9.15 -3.17
N LEU A 108 -3.35 8.63 -4.29
CA LEU A 108 -4.78 8.55 -4.56
C LEU A 108 -5.51 7.64 -3.56
N GLY A 109 -4.87 6.56 -3.10
CA GLY A 109 -5.40 5.68 -2.07
C GLY A 109 -5.63 6.41 -0.74
N TRP A 110 -4.64 7.18 -0.29
CA TRP A 110 -4.78 8.03 0.89
C TRP A 110 -5.82 9.15 0.70
N LEU A 111 -5.93 9.70 -0.50
CA LEU A 111 -6.99 10.67 -0.82
C LEU A 111 -8.39 10.04 -0.70
N CYS A 112 -8.56 8.78 -1.13
CA CYS A 112 -9.81 8.05 -0.92
C CYS A 112 -10.13 7.85 0.57
N VAL A 113 -9.14 7.57 1.41
CA VAL A 113 -9.31 7.51 2.88
C VAL A 113 -9.80 8.85 3.42
N ALA A 114 -9.14 9.95 3.05
CA ALA A 114 -9.50 11.29 3.52
C ALA A 114 -10.92 11.71 3.08
N ILE A 115 -11.26 11.49 1.81
CA ILE A 115 -12.60 11.82 1.28
C ILE A 115 -13.66 10.92 1.91
N GLY A 116 -13.38 9.61 2.04
CA GLY A 116 -14.31 8.66 2.66
C GLY A 116 -14.67 9.04 4.09
N ALA A 117 -13.68 9.44 4.89
CA ALA A 117 -13.88 9.90 6.25
C ALA A 117 -14.80 11.14 6.32
N ILE A 118 -14.56 12.15 5.47
CA ILE A 118 -15.35 13.39 5.46
C ILE A 118 -16.77 13.18 4.93
N ARG A 119 -16.96 12.35 3.91
CA ARG A 119 -18.30 12.11 3.32
C ARG A 119 -19.22 11.34 4.25
N THR A 120 -18.68 10.46 5.08
CA THR A 120 -19.47 9.67 6.04
C THR A 120 -19.93 10.51 7.24
N GLN A 121 -19.20 11.57 7.60
CA GLN A 121 -19.63 12.48 8.68
C GLN A 121 -20.85 13.34 8.35
N LYS A 122 -21.15 13.53 7.05
CA LYS A 122 -22.24 14.41 6.59
C LYS A 122 -23.57 13.67 6.39
N THR A 123 -23.63 12.38 6.67
CA THR A 123 -24.82 11.52 6.55
C THR A 123 -25.21 10.98 7.92
#